data_AF-A0A091TSC2-F1
#
_entry.id   AF-A0A091TSC2-F1
#
_cell.length_a   1.000
_cell.length_b   1.000
_cell.length_c   1.000
_cell.angle_alpha   90.00
_cell.angle_beta   90.00
_cell.angle_gamma   90.00
#
_symmetry.space_group_name_H-M   'P 1'
#
loop_
_entity.id
_entity.type
_entity.pdbx_description
1 polymer ?
#
loop_
_entity_poly.entity_id
_entity_poly.type
_entity_poly.pdbx_seq_one_letter_code
_entity_poly.pdbx_strand_id
1 'polypeptide(L)'
;ECGCEHQGRYYKKGKDFYASCRERCRCKANGVVECEEVFCSAHEECRVEDGVLGCYPAGSGRPGGPAAGLEKPQPRLANFSVLLEHDVGGRGNVALMKKVIISIHGSTVSMERGRKWEVDGERYTLPLVMADKKLRIGQEGNNIILQTAAGIRLLYNAATYLLITIPDAYRGRVCGLGGNYNGDPGDDFQLPGGSLAQSTEEFVTSWKIPTEDGVCTDGCNGKACSVCDATETAPYGTRDSCGLIRDLAGPFGPCHPRVSPVEYFNHCLHDVCAADGARDVLCHSLQAYAAACQAAGAEIGGWRTTAFCPLSCPPHSHYELCTRTCDFTCASLSVPAPCSWTCFEGCQCDDGYLFDGEACVSLEQCGC
;
A
#
# COMPACT_ATOMS: atom_id res chain seq x y z
N GLU A 1 35.68 2.49 34.27
CA GLU A 1 34.30 2.88 33.91
C GLU A 1 33.68 1.77 33.07
N CYS A 2 32.44 1.37 33.35
CA CYS A 2 31.76 0.29 32.61
C CYS A 2 31.28 0.79 31.24
N GLY A 3 31.42 -0.04 30.21
CA GLY A 3 30.80 0.13 28.90
C GLY A 3 29.37 -0.41 28.82
N CYS A 4 28.83 -0.51 27.61
CA CYS A 4 27.47 -0.96 27.32
C CYS A 4 27.49 -2.24 26.48
N GLU A 5 26.48 -3.09 26.65
CA GLU A 5 26.25 -4.24 25.78
C GLU A 5 25.00 -3.99 24.94
N HIS A 6 25.10 -4.15 23.63
CA HIS A 6 23.98 -3.98 22.71
C HIS A 6 24.02 -5.07 21.64
N GLN A 7 22.95 -5.85 21.53
CA GLN A 7 22.81 -7.00 20.62
C GLN A 7 24.00 -7.98 20.68
N GLY A 8 24.49 -8.28 21.89
CA GLY A 8 25.59 -9.23 22.13
C GLY A 8 26.99 -8.70 21.80
N ARG A 9 27.16 -7.40 21.53
CA ARG A 9 28.46 -6.74 21.36
C ARG A 9 28.71 -5.71 22.46
N TYR A 10 29.95 -5.67 22.96
CA TYR A 10 30.39 -4.73 24.00
C TYR A 10 30.98 -3.45 23.41
N TYR A 11 30.52 -2.30 23.88
CA TYR A 11 30.96 -0.96 23.48
C TYR A 11 31.52 -0.20 24.68
N LYS A 12 32.67 0.45 24.52
CA LYS A 12 33.26 1.30 25.57
C LYS A 12 32.39 2.55 25.79
N LYS A 13 32.37 3.06 27.02
CA LYS A 13 31.70 4.33 27.36
C LYS A 13 32.17 5.46 26.43
N GLY A 14 31.23 6.22 25.91
CA GLY A 14 31.45 7.32 24.97
C GLY A 14 31.58 6.89 23.50
N LYS A 15 31.52 5.60 23.20
CA LYS A 15 31.62 5.11 21.82
C LYS A 15 30.28 5.23 21.09
N ASP A 16 30.34 5.79 19.89
CA ASP A 16 29.28 5.74 18.88
C ASP A 16 29.41 4.49 18.02
N PHE A 17 28.28 3.88 17.67
CA PHE A 17 28.20 2.72 16.77
C PHE A 17 26.86 2.70 16.03
N TYR A 18 26.81 2.06 14.86
CA TYR A 18 25.56 1.85 14.13
C TYR A 18 24.94 0.53 14.60
N ALA A 19 23.68 0.59 15.06
CA ALA A 19 22.88 -0.59 15.36
C ALA A 19 22.18 -1.12 14.10
N SER A 20 21.87 -0.23 13.16
CA SER A 20 21.41 -0.56 11.81
C SER A 20 21.82 0.53 10.82
N CYS A 21 21.52 0.34 9.53
CA CYS A 21 21.72 1.37 8.51
C CYS A 21 20.82 2.60 8.66
N ARG A 22 19.88 2.56 9.61
CA ARG A 22 18.98 3.66 9.94
C ARG A 22 19.10 4.14 11.38
N GLU A 23 20.03 3.57 12.17
CA GLU A 23 20.08 3.81 13.60
C GLU A 23 21.52 3.86 14.11
N ARG A 24 21.88 4.98 14.73
CA ARG A 24 23.18 5.19 15.38
C ARG A 24 22.98 5.36 16.87
N CYS A 25 23.78 4.64 17.64
CA CYS A 25 23.70 4.59 19.08
C CYS A 25 25.00 5.06 19.74
N ARG A 26 24.87 5.66 20.93
CA ARG A 26 25.98 6.07 21.79
C ARG A 26 25.91 5.35 23.12
N CYS A 27 27.02 4.73 23.52
CA CYS A 27 27.15 4.14 24.85
C CYS A 27 27.42 5.22 25.91
N LYS A 28 26.49 5.38 26.86
CA LYS A 28 26.56 6.33 27.99
C LYS A 28 27.07 5.64 29.26
N ALA A 29 27.09 6.39 30.37
CA ALA A 29 27.42 5.84 31.68
C ALA A 29 26.37 4.80 32.12
N ASN A 30 26.77 3.89 33.02
CA ASN A 30 25.89 2.87 33.62
C ASN A 30 25.29 1.87 32.60
N GLY A 31 25.91 1.67 31.44
CA GLY A 31 25.47 0.69 30.44
C GLY A 31 24.29 1.15 29.58
N VAL A 32 23.85 2.40 29.71
CA VAL A 32 22.74 2.96 28.93
C VAL A 32 23.18 3.21 27.49
N VAL A 33 22.36 2.77 26.53
CA VAL A 33 22.55 3.01 25.10
C VAL A 33 21.45 3.94 24.63
N GLU A 34 21.83 5.10 24.07
CA GLU A 34 20.90 6.05 23.45
C GLU A 34 21.06 5.98 21.94
N CYS A 35 19.96 5.79 21.21
CA CYS A 35 19.96 5.66 19.76
C CYS A 35 19.15 6.79 19.11
N GLU A 36 19.59 7.21 17.94
CA GLU A 36 18.93 8.19 17.08
C GLU A 36 18.83 7.63 15.65
N GLU A 37 17.78 8.03 14.95
CA GLU A 37 17.59 7.65 13.56
C GLU A 37 18.53 8.47 12.67
N VAL A 38 19.35 7.79 11.86
CA VAL A 38 20.33 8.44 10.98
C VAL A 38 20.40 7.76 9.63
N PHE A 39 20.76 8.50 8.59
CA PHE A 39 20.95 7.99 7.24
C PHE A 39 22.37 8.31 6.75
N CYS A 40 22.96 7.39 5.99
CA CYS A 40 24.24 7.65 5.32
C CYS A 40 24.10 8.81 4.33
N SER A 41 25.16 9.59 4.16
CA SER A 41 25.16 10.67 3.18
C SER A 41 25.10 10.12 1.75
N ALA A 42 24.75 10.96 0.77
CA ALA A 42 24.62 10.56 -0.64
C ALA A 42 25.91 10.02 -1.29
N HIS A 43 27.06 10.15 -0.62
CA HIS A 43 28.37 9.65 -1.06
C HIS A 43 28.88 8.48 -0.22
N GLU A 44 28.08 8.04 0.74
CA GLU A 44 28.37 6.91 1.61
C GLU A 44 27.34 5.81 1.38
N GLU A 45 27.81 4.57 1.50
CA GLU A 45 26.98 3.39 1.46
C GLU A 45 27.02 2.73 2.84
N CYS A 46 25.85 2.34 3.35
CA CYS A 46 25.81 1.55 4.57
C CYS A 46 26.29 0.14 4.25
N ARG A 47 27.44 -0.22 4.79
CA ARG A 47 28.01 -1.56 4.64
C ARG A 47 28.79 -1.97 5.88
N VAL A 48 29.19 -3.23 5.91
CA VAL A 48 30.11 -3.73 6.93
C VAL A 48 31.52 -3.70 6.35
N GLU A 49 32.40 -2.87 6.90
CA GLU A 49 33.82 -2.80 6.54
C GLU A 49 34.64 -3.21 7.78
N ASP A 50 35.52 -4.20 7.62
CA ASP A 50 36.30 -4.81 8.72
C ASP A 50 35.45 -5.26 9.94
N GLY A 51 34.23 -5.75 9.70
CA GLY A 51 33.32 -6.27 10.74
C GLY A 51 32.54 -5.19 11.51
N VAL A 52 32.71 -3.92 11.13
CA VAL A 52 32.00 -2.77 11.70
C VAL A 52 30.94 -2.30 10.71
N LEU A 53 29.69 -2.22 11.15
CA LEU A 53 28.60 -1.61 10.38
C LEU A 53 28.72 -0.09 10.46
N GLY A 54 28.62 0.59 9.32
CA GLY A 54 28.68 2.04 9.26
C GLY A 54 28.46 2.57 7.85
N CYS A 55 28.47 3.90 7.73
CA CYS A 55 28.43 4.62 6.47
C CYS A 55 29.87 4.80 5.96
N TYR A 56 30.19 4.20 4.82
CA TYR A 56 31.53 4.26 4.23
C TYR A 56 31.48 4.85 2.84
N PRO A 57 32.50 5.59 2.38
CA PRO A 57 32.52 6.15 1.04
C PRO A 57 32.24 5.09 -0.03
N ALA A 58 31.27 5.36 -0.91
CA ALA A 58 31.01 4.52 -2.08
C ALA A 58 32.24 4.62 -3.00
N GLY A 59 33.00 3.53 -3.15
CA GLY A 59 34.30 3.53 -3.80
C GLY A 59 34.25 4.14 -5.20
N SER A 60 34.95 5.26 -5.40
CA SER A 60 35.14 5.88 -6.70
C SER A 60 36.35 5.27 -7.40
N GLY A 61 36.12 4.61 -8.54
CA GLY A 61 37.18 4.34 -9.51
C GLY A 61 37.81 5.67 -9.94
N ARG A 62 39.15 5.73 -9.99
CA ARG A 62 39.92 6.91 -10.44
C ARG A 62 39.42 7.39 -11.81
N PRO A 63 39.39 8.71 -12.02
CA PRO A 63 40.18 9.23 -13.13
C PRO A 63 40.94 10.51 -12.74
N GLY A 64 42.20 10.60 -13.18
CA GLY A 64 42.91 11.86 -13.25
C GLY A 64 42.36 12.70 -14.41
N GLY A 65 41.99 13.95 -14.11
CA GLY A 65 41.53 14.96 -15.08
C GLY A 65 40.75 16.05 -14.35
N PRO A 66 40.89 17.34 -14.72
CA PRO A 66 40.30 18.43 -13.96
C PRO A 66 38.77 18.38 -14.05
N ALA A 67 38.13 18.45 -12.88
CA ALA A 67 36.68 18.33 -12.73
C ALA A 67 35.96 19.55 -13.34
N ALA A 68 35.36 19.36 -14.52
CA ALA A 68 34.14 20.06 -14.88
C ALA A 68 33.00 19.39 -14.11
N GLY A 69 32.25 20.17 -13.33
CA GLY A 69 31.14 19.68 -12.52
C GLY A 69 30.10 18.96 -13.37
N LEU A 70 30.06 17.64 -13.28
CA LEU A 70 28.90 16.84 -13.65
C LEU A 70 28.02 16.75 -12.40
N GLU A 71 27.21 17.78 -12.20
CA GLU A 71 26.00 17.65 -11.41
C GLU A 71 25.19 16.54 -12.11
N LYS A 72 25.08 15.36 -11.49
CA LYS A 72 24.16 14.32 -12.00
C LYS A 72 22.79 15.00 -12.06
N PRO A 73 22.12 15.04 -13.23
CA PRO A 73 20.79 15.62 -13.29
C PRO A 73 19.94 14.90 -12.25
N GLN A 74 19.45 15.63 -11.24
CA GLN A 74 18.44 15.08 -10.36
C GLN A 74 17.29 14.66 -11.26
N PRO A 75 16.86 13.40 -11.25
CA PRO A 75 15.70 13.00 -12.03
C PRO A 75 14.55 13.92 -11.62
N ARG A 76 14.04 14.70 -12.56
CA ARG A 76 12.87 15.56 -12.31
C ARG A 76 11.75 14.64 -11.85
N LEU A 77 11.29 14.84 -10.62
CA LEU A 77 10.16 14.09 -10.08
C LEU A 77 8.95 14.30 -10.99
N ALA A 78 8.25 13.22 -11.29
CA ALA A 78 7.01 13.32 -12.02
C ALA A 78 5.92 13.84 -11.08
N ASN A 79 5.22 14.89 -11.49
CA ASN A 79 4.00 15.30 -10.82
C ASN A 79 2.94 14.21 -11.02
N PHE A 80 2.16 13.95 -9.99
CA PHE A 80 1.05 13.01 -10.05
C PHE A 80 -0.09 13.49 -9.16
N SER A 81 -1.29 12.98 -9.43
CA SER A 81 -2.44 13.10 -8.54
C SER A 81 -3.15 11.76 -8.44
N VAL A 82 -3.70 11.46 -7.26
CA VAL A 82 -4.58 10.31 -7.04
C VAL A 82 -5.88 10.84 -6.43
N LEU A 83 -6.98 10.60 -7.11
CA LEU A 83 -8.32 11.01 -6.70
C LEU A 83 -9.17 9.79 -6.36
N LEU A 84 -9.95 9.92 -5.30
CA LEU A 84 -10.85 8.89 -4.81
C LEU A 84 -12.28 9.42 -4.89
N GLU A 85 -13.12 8.71 -5.61
CA GLU A 85 -14.57 8.92 -5.58
C GLU A 85 -15.20 7.86 -4.68
N HIS A 86 -16.00 8.31 -3.71
CA HIS A 86 -16.80 7.44 -2.86
C HIS A 86 -18.28 7.56 -3.23
N ASP A 87 -18.99 6.43 -3.16
CA ASP A 87 -20.45 6.41 -3.28
C ASP A 87 -21.08 6.32 -1.89
N VAL A 88 -22.15 7.11 -1.67
CA VAL A 88 -22.92 7.15 -0.41
C VAL A 88 -23.99 6.02 -0.37
N GLY A 89 -24.03 5.15 -1.38
CA GLY A 89 -25.02 4.06 -1.50
C GLY A 89 -24.79 2.80 -0.67
N GLY A 90 -23.83 2.77 0.27
CA GLY A 90 -23.57 1.59 1.13
C GLY A 90 -24.66 1.39 2.20
N ARG A 91 -24.89 0.14 2.63
CA ARG A 91 -25.68 -0.14 3.85
C ARG A 91 -24.98 0.50 5.05
N GLY A 92 -25.70 1.30 5.85
CA GLY A 92 -25.18 1.83 7.12
C GLY A 92 -24.27 3.06 7.04
N ASN A 93 -24.41 3.93 6.03
CA ASN A 93 -23.56 5.12 5.85
C ASN A 93 -22.05 4.84 5.63
N VAL A 94 -21.67 3.60 5.33
CA VAL A 94 -20.27 3.26 4.99
C VAL A 94 -19.97 3.70 3.55
N ALA A 95 -19.02 4.61 3.39
CA ALA A 95 -18.56 5.08 2.09
C ALA A 95 -17.72 4.00 1.40
N LEU A 96 -18.15 3.54 0.23
CA LEU A 96 -17.39 2.57 -0.56
C LEU A 96 -16.63 3.29 -1.67
N MET A 97 -15.37 2.89 -1.91
CA MET A 97 -14.60 3.39 -3.04
C MET A 97 -15.31 2.98 -4.34
N LYS A 98 -15.74 3.97 -5.11
CA LYS A 98 -16.40 3.80 -6.40
C LYS A 98 -15.39 3.85 -7.53
N LYS A 99 -14.48 4.83 -7.48
CA LYS A 99 -13.53 5.11 -8.56
C LYS A 99 -12.21 5.62 -7.99
N VAL A 100 -11.11 5.10 -8.52
CA VAL A 100 -9.75 5.60 -8.28
C VAL A 100 -9.21 6.16 -9.58
N ILE A 101 -8.77 7.42 -9.56
CA ILE A 101 -8.21 8.10 -10.74
C ILE A 101 -6.79 8.50 -10.44
N ILE A 102 -5.82 8.07 -11.24
CA ILE A 102 -4.43 8.52 -11.16
C ILE A 102 -4.03 9.25 -12.44
N SER A 103 -3.47 10.45 -12.29
CA SER A 103 -2.87 11.18 -13.39
C SER A 103 -1.36 11.28 -13.20
N ILE A 104 -0.58 10.80 -14.16
CA ILE A 104 0.89 10.82 -14.13
C ILE A 104 1.45 10.69 -15.54
N HIS A 105 2.58 11.36 -15.81
CA HIS A 105 3.24 11.35 -17.13
C HIS A 105 2.35 11.81 -18.31
N GLY A 106 1.28 12.56 -18.04
CA GLY A 106 0.33 13.02 -19.05
C GLY A 106 -0.77 12.02 -19.40
N SER A 107 -0.81 10.85 -18.73
CA SER A 107 -1.90 9.88 -18.84
C SER A 107 -2.79 9.93 -17.60
N THR A 108 -4.07 9.68 -17.80
CA THR A 108 -5.07 9.53 -16.74
C THR A 108 -5.65 8.12 -16.77
N VAL A 109 -5.41 7.36 -15.70
CA VAL A 109 -5.98 6.02 -15.51
C VAL A 109 -7.15 6.14 -14.55
N SER A 110 -8.29 5.59 -14.93
CA SER A 110 -9.45 5.47 -14.07
C SER A 110 -9.80 4.00 -13.82
N MET A 111 -10.07 3.66 -12.57
CA MET A 111 -10.35 2.30 -12.11
C MET A 111 -11.67 2.32 -11.34
N GLU A 112 -12.72 1.75 -11.94
CA GLU A 112 -14.04 1.65 -11.32
C GLU A 112 -14.28 0.27 -10.69
N ARG A 113 -15.07 0.26 -9.60
CA ARG A 113 -15.53 -0.98 -8.97
C ARG A 113 -16.32 -1.83 -9.97
N GLY A 114 -15.97 -3.11 -10.09
CA GLY A 114 -16.64 -4.04 -11.02
C GLY A 114 -15.94 -4.23 -12.37
N ARG A 115 -14.61 -3.99 -12.44
CA ARG A 115 -13.73 -4.28 -13.58
C ARG A 115 -14.09 -3.51 -14.85
N LYS A 116 -14.05 -2.18 -14.75
CA LYS A 116 -13.89 -1.29 -15.90
C LYS A 116 -12.77 -0.35 -15.59
N TRP A 117 -11.73 -0.40 -16.40
CA TRP A 117 -10.60 0.47 -16.27
C TRP A 117 -10.37 1.14 -17.62
N GLU A 118 -9.98 2.40 -17.55
CA GLU A 118 -9.90 3.27 -18.70
C GLU A 118 -8.59 4.05 -18.62
N VAL A 119 -7.90 4.18 -19.75
CA VAL A 119 -6.72 5.02 -19.91
C VAL A 119 -7.08 6.08 -20.93
N ASP A 120 -7.03 7.34 -20.51
CA ASP A 120 -7.37 8.50 -21.35
C ASP A 120 -8.77 8.40 -21.97
N GLY A 121 -9.72 7.77 -21.26
CA GLY A 121 -11.12 7.60 -21.68
C GLY A 121 -11.39 6.36 -22.56
N GLU A 122 -10.36 5.59 -22.88
CA GLU A 122 -10.49 4.35 -23.65
C GLU A 122 -10.39 3.11 -22.76
N ARG A 123 -11.18 2.08 -23.07
CA ARG A 123 -11.16 0.79 -22.38
C ARG A 123 -10.13 -0.15 -22.98
N TYR A 124 -9.53 -0.94 -22.11
CA TYR A 124 -8.48 -1.88 -22.48
C TYR A 124 -8.64 -3.18 -21.67
N THR A 125 -7.91 -4.23 -22.06
CA THR A 125 -7.83 -5.53 -21.37
C THR A 125 -6.46 -5.70 -20.71
N LEU A 126 -6.42 -6.15 -19.45
CA LEU A 126 -5.17 -6.26 -18.69
C LEU A 126 -4.43 -7.56 -19.07
N PRO A 127 -3.09 -7.59 -18.96
CA PRO A 127 -2.17 -6.49 -18.61
C PRO A 127 -2.00 -5.44 -19.71
N LEU A 128 -1.68 -4.21 -19.31
CA LEU A 128 -1.34 -3.10 -20.20
C LEU A 128 0.04 -2.54 -19.91
N VAL A 129 0.81 -2.33 -20.97
CA VAL A 129 2.08 -1.59 -20.95
C VAL A 129 1.99 -0.50 -22.00
N MET A 130 2.06 0.77 -21.57
CA MET A 130 2.06 1.90 -22.50
C MET A 130 3.28 1.86 -23.42
N ALA A 131 3.15 2.41 -24.64
CA ALA A 131 4.22 2.37 -25.65
C ALA A 131 5.54 3.00 -25.16
N ASP A 132 5.48 4.03 -24.33
CA ASP A 132 6.65 4.69 -23.72
C ASP A 132 7.21 3.95 -22.49
N LYS A 133 6.57 2.84 -22.11
CA LYS A 133 6.90 1.96 -20.97
C LYS A 133 6.88 2.66 -19.60
N LYS A 134 6.31 3.86 -19.50
CA LYS A 134 6.25 4.61 -18.24
C LYS A 134 5.13 4.17 -17.32
N LEU A 135 4.14 3.46 -17.86
CA LEU A 135 2.99 2.97 -17.13
C LEU A 135 2.78 1.49 -17.45
N ARG A 136 2.60 0.70 -16.39
CA ARG A 136 2.27 -0.72 -16.45
C ARG A 136 1.11 -0.98 -15.52
N ILE A 137 0.12 -1.71 -16.00
CA ILE A 137 -1.07 -2.06 -15.24
C ILE A 137 -1.29 -3.56 -15.42
N GLY A 138 -1.51 -4.27 -14.32
CA GLY A 138 -1.75 -5.71 -14.33
C GLY A 138 -2.73 -6.10 -13.24
N GLN A 139 -3.26 -7.32 -13.36
CA GLN A 139 -4.07 -7.92 -12.31
C GLN A 139 -3.30 -9.06 -11.65
N GLU A 140 -3.20 -8.99 -10.32
CA GLU A 140 -2.57 -10.01 -9.49
C GLU A 140 -3.53 -10.43 -8.36
N GLY A 141 -3.99 -11.68 -8.42
CA GLY A 141 -5.11 -12.16 -7.60
C GLY A 141 -6.36 -11.29 -7.80
N ASN A 142 -6.88 -10.78 -6.69
CA ASN A 142 -8.01 -9.85 -6.67
C ASN A 142 -7.61 -8.38 -6.86
N ASN A 143 -6.32 -8.07 -7.02
CA ASN A 143 -5.83 -6.71 -6.99
C ASN A 143 -5.45 -6.21 -8.39
N ILE A 144 -5.76 -4.94 -8.64
CA ILE A 144 -5.21 -4.19 -9.77
C ILE A 144 -3.95 -3.48 -9.28
N ILE A 145 -2.85 -3.73 -9.98
CA ILE A 145 -1.54 -3.17 -9.69
C ILE A 145 -1.14 -2.23 -10.81
N LEU A 146 -0.86 -0.99 -10.44
CA LEU A 146 -0.34 0.03 -11.35
C LEU A 146 1.07 0.42 -10.91
N GLN A 147 1.99 0.39 -11.86
CA GLN A 147 3.39 0.74 -11.66
C GLN A 147 3.82 1.81 -12.66
N THR A 148 4.56 2.79 -12.15
CA THR A 148 5.04 3.92 -12.96
C THR A 148 6.57 3.96 -13.02
N ALA A 149 7.13 4.54 -14.07
CA ALA A 149 8.57 4.77 -14.17
C ALA A 149 9.11 5.73 -13.11
N ALA A 150 8.25 6.58 -12.51
CA ALA A 150 8.59 7.42 -11.37
C ALA A 150 8.71 6.65 -10.04
N GLY A 151 8.39 5.34 -10.03
CA GLY A 151 8.45 4.50 -8.83
C GLY A 151 7.19 4.54 -7.96
N ILE A 152 6.19 5.35 -8.32
CA ILE A 152 4.88 5.33 -7.67
C ILE A 152 4.16 4.04 -8.05
N ARG A 153 3.59 3.36 -7.05
CA ARG A 153 2.82 2.13 -7.21
C ARG A 153 1.47 2.23 -6.53
N LEU A 154 0.42 1.77 -7.20
CA LEU A 154 -0.91 1.61 -6.62
C LEU A 154 -1.27 0.13 -6.60
N LEU A 155 -1.87 -0.31 -5.51
CA LEU A 155 -2.56 -1.58 -5.39
C LEU A 155 -3.99 -1.30 -4.94
N TYR A 156 -4.95 -1.67 -5.78
CA TYR A 156 -6.38 -1.51 -5.51
C TYR A 156 -7.07 -2.87 -5.52
N ASN A 157 -7.74 -3.25 -4.43
CA ASN A 157 -8.41 -4.55 -4.31
C ASN A 157 -9.81 -4.60 -4.96
N ALA A 158 -10.15 -3.62 -5.80
CA ALA A 158 -11.45 -3.47 -6.45
C ALA A 158 -12.66 -3.37 -5.49
N ALA A 159 -12.43 -3.08 -4.21
CA ALA A 159 -13.46 -2.92 -3.19
C ALA A 159 -13.17 -1.71 -2.30
N THR A 160 -12.48 -1.92 -1.18
CA THR A 160 -12.35 -0.93 -0.09
C THR A 160 -10.90 -0.54 0.23
N TYR A 161 -9.92 -1.19 -0.40
CA TYR A 161 -8.51 -1.00 -0.07
C TYR A 161 -7.72 -0.46 -1.25
N LEU A 162 -7.09 0.70 -1.02
CA LEU A 162 -6.10 1.29 -1.89
C LEU A 162 -4.80 1.47 -1.10
N LEU A 163 -3.72 0.91 -1.60
CA LEU A 163 -2.37 1.15 -1.11
C LEU A 163 -1.59 1.95 -2.15
N ILE A 164 -1.09 3.12 -1.74
CA ILE A 164 -0.23 3.98 -2.56
C ILE A 164 1.17 3.91 -1.98
N THR A 165 2.13 3.40 -2.75
CA THR A 165 3.55 3.42 -2.40
C THR A 165 4.25 4.54 -3.14
N ILE A 166 4.86 5.44 -2.40
CA ILE A 166 5.56 6.61 -2.94
C ILE A 166 7.06 6.50 -2.56
N PRO A 167 7.99 6.73 -3.50
CA PRO A 167 9.42 6.73 -3.19
C PRO A 167 9.82 7.85 -2.21
N ASP A 168 10.84 7.60 -1.38
CA ASP A 168 11.42 8.59 -0.44
C ASP A 168 11.85 9.92 -1.11
N ALA A 169 12.10 9.91 -2.43
CA ALA A 169 12.41 11.12 -3.19
C ALA A 169 11.27 12.17 -3.16
N TYR A 170 10.05 11.77 -2.83
CA TYR A 170 8.88 12.64 -2.66
C TYR A 170 8.64 13.10 -1.21
N ARG A 171 9.53 12.76 -0.27
CA ARG A 171 9.42 13.18 1.15
C ARG A 171 9.25 14.70 1.26
N GLY A 172 8.19 15.15 1.94
CA GLY A 172 7.84 16.57 2.08
C GLY A 172 7.44 17.28 0.78
N ARG A 173 7.09 16.54 -0.27
CA ARG A 173 6.71 17.07 -1.60
C ARG A 173 5.35 16.59 -2.09
N VAL A 174 4.58 15.94 -1.21
CA VAL A 174 3.20 15.51 -1.46
C VAL A 174 2.27 16.27 -0.53
N CYS A 175 0.99 16.24 -0.84
CA CYS A 175 -0.07 16.80 -0.02
C CYS A 175 -1.39 16.09 -0.31
N GLY A 176 -2.37 16.24 0.57
CA GLY A 176 -3.68 15.62 0.47
C GLY A 176 -4.06 14.85 1.72
N LEU A 177 -5.05 13.98 1.61
CA LEU A 177 -5.55 13.17 2.73
C LEU A 177 -4.51 12.19 3.31
N GLY A 178 -3.45 11.90 2.57
CA GLY A 178 -2.31 11.08 3.02
C GLY A 178 -1.21 11.87 3.74
N GLY A 179 -1.44 13.14 4.06
CA GLY A 179 -0.45 14.01 4.69
C GLY A 179 0.62 14.51 3.71
N ASN A 180 1.74 14.99 4.27
CA ASN A 180 2.83 15.59 3.49
C ASN A 180 4.07 14.67 3.35
N TYR A 181 4.05 13.52 4.03
CA TYR A 181 5.11 12.53 4.06
C TYR A 181 6.48 13.13 4.45
N ASN A 182 6.54 13.95 5.50
CA ASN A 182 7.80 14.50 6.03
C ASN A 182 8.35 13.69 7.23
N GLY A 183 7.54 12.82 7.84
CA GLY A 183 7.87 12.02 9.03
C GLY A 183 7.34 12.59 10.35
N ASP A 184 6.59 13.69 10.33
CA ASP A 184 5.93 14.30 11.49
C ASP A 184 4.41 14.16 11.37
N PRO A 185 3.77 13.24 12.11
CA PRO A 185 2.31 13.10 12.07
C PRO A 185 1.57 14.31 12.66
N GLY A 186 2.25 15.21 13.37
CA GLY A 186 1.66 16.40 13.98
C GLY A 186 1.24 17.47 12.97
N ASP A 187 1.75 17.41 11.74
CA ASP A 187 1.45 18.38 10.69
C ASP A 187 0.78 17.78 9.45
N ASP A 188 0.33 16.53 9.52
CA ASP A 188 -0.31 15.83 8.39
C ASP A 188 -1.69 16.39 8.04
N PHE A 189 -2.37 17.06 9.00
CA PHE A 189 -3.65 17.73 8.76
C PHE A 189 -3.47 19.13 8.15
N GLN A 190 -2.61 19.25 7.14
CA GLN A 190 -2.42 20.47 6.35
C GLN A 190 -3.56 20.65 5.34
N LEU A 191 -4.18 21.82 5.35
CA LEU A 191 -5.14 22.28 4.34
C LEU A 191 -4.42 22.60 3.02
N PRO A 192 -5.14 22.71 1.88
CA PRO A 192 -4.53 23.07 0.59
C PRO A 192 -3.73 24.39 0.59
N GLY A 193 -4.06 25.33 1.50
CA GLY A 193 -3.34 26.59 1.68
C GLY A 193 -2.09 26.50 2.57
N GLY A 194 -1.79 25.32 3.13
CA GLY A 194 -0.64 25.06 3.99
C GLY A 194 -0.84 25.33 5.48
N SER A 195 -1.99 25.86 5.90
CA SER A 195 -2.36 25.98 7.32
C SER A 195 -2.82 24.64 7.89
N LEU A 196 -2.74 24.47 9.22
CA LEU A 196 -3.25 23.28 9.90
C LEU A 196 -4.76 23.36 10.12
N ALA A 197 -5.46 22.25 9.89
CA ALA A 197 -6.86 22.09 10.20
C ALA A 197 -7.10 22.06 11.73
N GLN A 198 -8.25 22.56 12.16
CA GLN A 198 -8.70 22.54 13.56
C GLN A 198 -9.47 21.27 13.91
N SER A 199 -9.97 20.55 12.90
CA SER A 199 -10.69 19.29 13.07
C SER A 199 -10.47 18.35 11.89
N THR A 200 -10.72 17.06 12.10
CA THR A 200 -10.71 16.05 11.04
C THR A 200 -11.74 16.37 9.95
N GLU A 201 -12.90 16.91 10.33
CA GLU A 201 -13.95 17.32 9.39
C GLU A 201 -13.48 18.46 8.49
N GLU A 202 -12.87 19.52 9.06
CA GLU A 202 -12.29 20.61 8.27
C GLU A 202 -11.20 20.09 7.33
N PHE A 203 -10.31 19.24 7.83
CA PHE A 203 -9.26 18.64 7.02
C PHE A 203 -9.84 17.89 5.81
N VAL A 204 -10.72 16.91 6.03
CA VAL A 204 -11.27 16.07 4.95
C VAL A 204 -12.10 16.90 3.96
N THR A 205 -12.91 17.84 4.45
CA THR A 205 -13.78 18.66 3.59
C THR A 205 -13.01 19.68 2.75
N SER A 206 -11.85 20.15 3.21
CA SER A 206 -10.99 21.08 2.46
C SER A 206 -10.35 20.47 1.22
N TRP A 207 -10.19 19.15 1.18
CA TRP A 207 -9.58 18.40 0.08
C TRP A 207 -10.59 17.89 -0.95
N LYS A 208 -11.87 18.28 -0.84
CA LYS A 208 -12.89 17.95 -1.83
C LYS A 208 -12.58 18.58 -3.19
N ILE A 209 -12.84 17.83 -4.24
CA ILE A 209 -12.76 18.31 -5.62
C ILE A 209 -14.18 18.27 -6.23
N PRO A 210 -14.64 19.35 -6.89
CA PRO A 210 -15.93 19.35 -7.56
C PRO A 210 -16.02 18.23 -8.61
N THR A 211 -17.11 17.46 -8.58
CA THR A 211 -17.44 16.51 -9.65
C THR A 211 -18.13 17.24 -10.82
N GLU A 212 -18.13 16.65 -12.01
CA GLU A 212 -18.80 17.22 -13.19
C GLU A 212 -20.31 17.48 -12.96
N ASP A 213 -20.94 16.68 -12.09
CA ASP A 213 -22.34 16.82 -11.67
C ASP A 213 -22.56 17.85 -10.55
N GLY A 214 -21.49 18.46 -10.02
CA GLY A 214 -21.55 19.55 -9.04
C GLY A 214 -21.98 19.17 -7.62
N VAL A 215 -22.22 17.88 -7.33
CA VAL A 215 -22.68 17.41 -6.02
C VAL A 215 -21.57 16.62 -5.32
N CYS A 216 -20.81 17.29 -4.45
CA CYS A 216 -19.91 16.67 -3.49
C CYS A 216 -20.32 17.15 -2.08
N THR A 217 -21.00 16.28 -1.32
CA THR A 217 -21.50 16.62 0.02
C THR A 217 -20.46 16.29 1.10
N ASP A 218 -20.56 16.96 2.25
CA ASP A 218 -19.72 16.69 3.44
C ASP A 218 -20.09 15.36 4.14
N GLY A 219 -20.55 14.37 3.38
CA GLY A 219 -20.98 13.08 3.91
C GLY A 219 -22.36 13.13 4.56
N CYS A 220 -22.41 13.14 5.89
CA CYS A 220 -23.60 12.95 6.75
C CYS A 220 -24.68 14.04 6.65
N ASN A 221 -24.77 14.74 5.51
CA ASN A 221 -25.79 15.73 5.15
C ASN A 221 -25.93 16.86 6.18
N GLY A 222 -24.80 17.34 6.70
CA GLY A 222 -24.75 18.41 7.71
C GLY A 222 -25.21 17.97 9.10
N LYS A 223 -25.36 16.66 9.35
CA LYS A 223 -25.56 16.08 10.69
C LYS A 223 -24.24 15.49 11.18
N ALA A 224 -24.11 15.37 12.51
CA ALA A 224 -23.05 14.59 13.11
C ALA A 224 -23.12 13.16 12.57
N CYS A 225 -22.01 12.66 12.03
CA CYS A 225 -21.91 11.26 11.65
C CYS A 225 -22.09 10.38 12.88
N SER A 226 -22.88 9.31 12.75
CA SER A 226 -23.05 8.33 13.81
C SER A 226 -21.68 7.70 14.10
N VAL A 227 -21.13 7.98 15.27
CA VAL A 227 -19.89 7.37 15.74
C VAL A 227 -20.27 6.18 16.60
N CYS A 228 -19.84 4.98 16.20
CA CYS A 228 -19.99 3.80 17.02
C CYS A 228 -19.14 3.92 18.29
N ASP A 229 -19.78 3.74 19.45
CA ASP A 229 -19.08 3.76 20.72
C ASP A 229 -18.39 2.41 21.05
N ALA A 230 -17.71 2.36 22.20
CA ALA A 230 -17.02 1.15 22.65
C ALA A 230 -17.98 -0.02 22.94
N THR A 231 -19.23 0.26 23.32
CA THR A 231 -20.23 -0.78 23.60
C THR A 231 -20.82 -1.35 22.32
N GLU A 232 -21.00 -0.51 21.31
CA GLU A 232 -21.49 -0.91 19.98
C GLU A 232 -20.43 -1.69 19.19
N THR A 233 -19.14 -1.36 19.36
CA THR A 233 -18.03 -2.06 18.69
C THR A 233 -17.59 -3.35 19.40
N ALA A 234 -17.82 -3.48 20.71
CA ALA A 234 -17.37 -4.62 21.51
C ALA A 234 -17.73 -6.01 20.93
N PRO A 235 -18.95 -6.26 20.38
CA PRO A 235 -19.31 -7.56 19.82
C PRO A 235 -18.45 -7.99 18.63
N TYR A 236 -17.87 -7.04 17.89
CA TYR A 236 -17.07 -7.33 16.69
C TYR A 236 -15.59 -7.57 17.00
N GLY A 237 -15.16 -7.39 18.25
CA GLY A 237 -13.78 -7.62 18.68
C GLY A 237 -13.39 -9.10 18.83
N THR A 238 -14.31 -10.03 18.60
CA THR A 238 -14.10 -11.47 18.76
C THR A 238 -13.32 -12.09 17.59
N ARG A 239 -12.76 -13.28 17.80
CA ARG A 239 -11.92 -14.00 16.82
C ARG A 239 -12.68 -14.40 15.54
N ASP A 240 -13.99 -14.59 15.62
CA ASP A 240 -14.89 -14.86 14.51
C ASP A 240 -15.37 -13.59 13.79
N SER A 241 -14.79 -12.43 14.12
CA SER A 241 -15.02 -11.14 13.48
C SER A 241 -13.69 -10.38 13.33
N CYS A 242 -13.65 -9.08 13.61
CA CYS A 242 -12.46 -8.24 13.46
C CYS A 242 -11.28 -8.71 14.32
N GLY A 243 -11.53 -9.40 15.44
CA GLY A 243 -10.48 -9.93 16.32
C GLY A 243 -9.51 -10.89 15.62
N LEU A 244 -9.90 -11.49 14.48
CA LEU A 244 -9.01 -12.29 13.65
C LEU A 244 -7.75 -11.53 13.21
N ILE A 245 -7.85 -10.21 12.99
CA ILE A 245 -6.73 -9.34 12.58
C ILE A 245 -5.62 -9.31 13.63
N ARG A 246 -5.97 -9.30 14.92
CA ARG A 246 -5.03 -9.18 16.05
C ARG A 246 -4.63 -10.50 16.67
N ASP A 247 -5.20 -11.61 16.23
CA ASP A 247 -4.88 -12.94 16.75
C ASP A 247 -3.46 -13.35 16.34
N LEU A 248 -2.54 -13.34 17.31
CA LEU A 248 -1.14 -13.74 17.13
C LEU A 248 -0.99 -15.22 16.72
N ALA A 249 -1.92 -16.08 17.13
CA ALA A 249 -1.97 -17.49 16.74
C ALA A 249 -2.87 -17.71 15.51
N GLY A 250 -3.37 -16.63 14.91
CA GLY A 250 -4.27 -16.64 13.77
C GLY A 250 -3.55 -16.60 12.42
N PRO A 251 -4.32 -16.54 11.33
CA PRO A 251 -3.77 -16.57 9.97
C PRO A 251 -2.87 -15.38 9.66
N PHE A 252 -3.06 -14.24 10.33
CA PHE A 252 -2.28 -13.03 10.09
C PHE A 252 -1.12 -12.83 11.09
N GLY A 253 -0.96 -13.71 12.10
CA GLY A 253 0.09 -13.59 13.11
C GLY A 253 1.51 -13.37 12.54
N PRO A 254 1.95 -14.13 11.51
CA PRO A 254 3.25 -13.93 10.88
C PRO A 254 3.44 -12.56 10.19
N CYS A 255 2.36 -11.86 9.87
CA CYS A 255 2.38 -10.55 9.23
C CYS A 255 2.56 -9.39 10.22
N HIS A 256 2.19 -9.56 11.50
CA HIS A 256 2.20 -8.49 12.50
C HIS A 256 3.54 -7.75 12.64
N PRO A 257 4.72 -8.40 12.51
CA PRO A 257 6.02 -7.70 12.53
C PRO A 257 6.26 -6.77 11.32
N ARG A 258 5.53 -6.95 10.22
CA ARG A 258 5.66 -6.16 8.98
C ARG A 258 4.56 -5.12 8.82
N VAL A 259 3.34 -5.47 9.23
CA VAL A 259 2.17 -4.59 9.16
C VAL A 259 1.45 -4.62 10.51
N SER A 260 1.46 -3.50 11.22
CA SER A 260 0.78 -3.37 12.50
C SER A 260 -0.72 -3.65 12.36
N PRO A 261 -1.31 -4.56 13.17
CA PRO A 261 -2.73 -4.89 13.09
C PRO A 261 -3.64 -3.85 13.74
N VAL A 262 -3.09 -2.86 14.46
CA VAL A 262 -3.86 -1.97 15.36
C VAL A 262 -4.89 -1.12 14.58
N GLU A 263 -4.45 -0.36 13.59
CA GLU A 263 -5.35 0.52 12.83
C GLU A 263 -6.32 -0.28 11.94
N TYR A 264 -5.87 -1.39 11.35
CA TYR A 264 -6.74 -2.27 10.56
C TYR A 264 -7.85 -2.89 11.42
N PHE A 265 -7.54 -3.27 12.66
CA PHE A 265 -8.53 -3.77 13.62
C PHE A 265 -9.53 -2.69 14.02
N ASN A 266 -9.05 -1.49 14.37
CA ASN A 266 -9.91 -0.37 14.75
C ASN A 266 -10.85 0.03 13.60
N HIS A 267 -10.33 0.13 12.37
CA HIS A 267 -11.15 0.40 11.18
C HIS A 267 -12.20 -0.69 10.95
N CYS A 268 -11.83 -1.98 11.07
CA CYS A 268 -12.79 -3.07 10.96
C CYS A 268 -13.94 -2.95 11.96
N LEU A 269 -13.64 -2.63 13.23
CA LEU A 269 -14.68 -2.45 14.25
C LEU A 269 -15.67 -1.35 13.87
N HIS A 270 -15.16 -0.20 13.43
CA HIS A 270 -15.98 0.94 13.05
C HIS A 270 -16.79 0.68 11.78
N ASP A 271 -16.19 0.10 10.74
CA ASP A 271 -16.88 -0.21 9.48
C ASP A 271 -18.01 -1.23 9.69
N VAL A 272 -17.72 -2.32 10.42
CA VAL A 272 -18.70 -3.37 10.68
C VAL A 272 -19.82 -2.85 11.57
N CYS A 273 -19.51 -2.02 12.56
CA CYS A 273 -20.54 -1.40 13.40
C CYS A 273 -21.41 -0.41 12.63
N ALA A 274 -20.81 0.49 11.83
CA ALA A 274 -21.57 1.41 10.99
C ALA A 274 -22.51 0.66 10.03
N ALA A 275 -22.08 -0.50 9.55
CA ALA A 275 -22.87 -1.39 8.71
C ALA A 275 -23.81 -2.36 9.47
N ASP A 276 -24.07 -2.14 10.77
CA ASP A 276 -24.95 -2.96 11.60
C ASP A 276 -24.58 -4.47 11.57
N GLY A 277 -23.28 -4.77 11.62
CA GLY A 277 -22.76 -6.13 11.62
C GLY A 277 -22.75 -6.82 10.24
N ALA A 278 -22.88 -6.08 9.15
CA ALA A 278 -22.91 -6.65 7.81
C ALA A 278 -21.65 -7.48 7.49
N ARG A 279 -21.88 -8.74 7.11
CA ARG A 279 -20.81 -9.73 6.91
C ARG A 279 -19.90 -9.39 5.73
N ASP A 280 -20.43 -8.82 4.67
CA ASP A 280 -19.65 -8.39 3.49
C ASP A 280 -18.66 -7.28 3.86
N VAL A 281 -19.04 -6.35 4.75
CA VAL A 281 -18.14 -5.31 5.26
C VAL A 281 -17.00 -5.92 6.07
N LEU A 282 -17.30 -6.86 6.97
CA LEU A 282 -16.27 -7.63 7.69
C LEU A 282 -15.29 -8.31 6.71
N CYS A 283 -15.82 -8.99 5.69
CA CYS A 283 -14.99 -9.68 4.71
C CYS A 283 -14.11 -8.72 3.90
N HIS A 284 -14.59 -7.52 3.57
CA HIS A 284 -13.78 -6.49 2.92
C HIS A 284 -12.66 -5.99 3.83
N SER A 285 -12.91 -5.74 5.11
CA SER A 285 -11.87 -5.31 6.07
C SER A 285 -10.81 -6.40 6.28
N LEU A 286 -11.19 -7.67 6.39
CA LEU A 286 -10.25 -8.79 6.48
C LEU A 286 -9.42 -8.95 5.21
N GLN A 287 -10.06 -8.84 4.04
CA GLN A 287 -9.37 -8.90 2.75
C GLN A 287 -8.41 -7.73 2.54
N ALA A 288 -8.74 -6.54 3.05
CA ALA A 288 -7.83 -5.39 3.03
C ALA A 288 -6.55 -5.67 3.83
N TYR A 289 -6.66 -6.26 5.02
CA TYR A 289 -5.49 -6.63 5.82
C TYR A 289 -4.68 -7.77 5.19
N ALA A 290 -5.35 -8.76 4.60
CA ALA A 290 -4.68 -9.81 3.81
C ALA A 290 -3.85 -9.21 2.66
N ALA A 291 -4.43 -8.30 1.87
CA ALA A 291 -3.74 -7.61 0.79
C ALA A 291 -2.56 -6.76 1.29
N ALA A 292 -2.72 -6.03 2.40
CA ALA A 292 -1.64 -5.27 3.02
C ALA A 292 -0.47 -6.16 3.43
N CYS A 293 -0.76 -7.31 4.06
CA CYS A 293 0.23 -8.29 4.47
C CYS A 293 1.01 -8.86 3.27
N GLN A 294 0.29 -9.28 2.23
CA GLN A 294 0.91 -9.80 1.00
C GLN A 294 1.76 -8.74 0.31
N ALA A 295 1.28 -7.49 0.23
CA ALA A 295 2.04 -6.37 -0.32
C ALA A 295 3.34 -6.08 0.44
N ALA A 296 3.37 -6.34 1.76
CA ALA A 296 4.57 -6.24 2.60
C ALA A 296 5.49 -7.49 2.50
N GLY A 297 5.14 -8.47 1.67
CA GLY A 297 5.85 -9.73 1.51
C GLY A 297 5.74 -10.65 2.72
N ALA A 298 4.65 -10.54 3.50
CA ALA A 298 4.36 -11.47 4.58
C ALA A 298 3.63 -12.71 4.05
N GLU A 299 3.99 -13.88 4.56
CA GLU A 299 3.15 -15.08 4.42
C GLU A 299 1.95 -14.97 5.38
N ILE A 300 0.78 -15.37 4.88
CA ILE A 300 -0.46 -15.42 5.66
C ILE A 300 -1.05 -16.83 5.59
N GLY A 301 -1.77 -17.23 6.63
CA GLY A 301 -2.53 -18.48 6.68
C GLY A 301 -3.91 -18.36 6.03
N GLY A 302 -4.52 -19.50 5.72
CA GLY A 302 -5.89 -19.56 5.21
C GLY A 302 -6.89 -18.99 6.23
N TRP A 303 -7.54 -17.89 5.87
CA TRP A 303 -8.48 -17.18 6.74
C TRP A 303 -9.95 -17.32 6.29
N ARG A 304 -10.19 -17.70 5.03
CA ARG A 304 -11.53 -17.98 4.49
C ARG A 304 -11.92 -19.43 4.67
N THR A 305 -13.22 -19.66 4.80
CA THR A 305 -13.85 -20.99 4.72
C THR A 305 -15.15 -20.89 3.93
N THR A 306 -15.77 -22.02 3.60
CA THR A 306 -17.10 -22.06 2.96
C THR A 306 -18.17 -21.37 3.81
N ALA A 307 -18.01 -21.37 5.13
CA ALA A 307 -18.90 -20.69 6.06
C ALA A 307 -18.45 -19.25 6.36
N PHE A 308 -17.16 -18.91 6.25
CA PHE A 308 -16.59 -17.64 6.69
C PHE A 308 -15.89 -16.90 5.55
N CYS A 309 -16.53 -15.82 5.09
CA CYS A 309 -16.08 -15.00 3.96
C CYS A 309 -15.72 -15.84 2.72
N PRO A 310 -16.64 -16.70 2.21
CA PRO A 310 -16.36 -17.49 1.02
C PRO A 310 -16.06 -16.57 -0.17
N LEU A 311 -15.14 -16.99 -1.03
CA LEU A 311 -14.83 -16.32 -2.28
C LEU A 311 -15.23 -17.24 -3.44
N SER A 312 -16.14 -16.77 -4.28
CA SER A 312 -16.58 -17.49 -5.48
C SER A 312 -15.70 -17.15 -6.66
N CYS A 313 -15.18 -18.16 -7.33
CA CYS A 313 -14.37 -18.01 -8.53
C CYS A 313 -15.18 -18.30 -9.80
N PRO A 314 -14.84 -17.68 -10.94
CA PRO A 314 -15.49 -17.96 -12.22
C PRO A 314 -15.29 -19.43 -12.63
N PRO A 315 -16.08 -19.94 -13.60
CA PRO A 315 -15.85 -21.28 -14.14
C PRO A 315 -14.39 -21.48 -14.57
N HIS A 316 -13.90 -22.72 -14.42
CA HIS A 316 -12.52 -23.11 -14.75
C HIS A 316 -11.44 -22.40 -13.93
N SER A 317 -11.78 -22.07 -12.68
CA SER A 317 -10.85 -21.50 -11.72
C SER A 317 -11.22 -21.87 -10.29
N HIS A 318 -10.25 -21.75 -9.40
CA HIS A 318 -10.40 -22.04 -7.98
C HIS A 318 -9.73 -20.97 -7.12
N TYR A 319 -10.15 -20.90 -5.86
CA TYR A 319 -9.57 -19.98 -4.89
C TYR A 319 -8.16 -20.43 -4.49
N GLU A 320 -7.22 -19.50 -4.50
CA GLU A 320 -5.92 -19.66 -3.85
C GLU A 320 -5.57 -18.42 -3.01
N LEU A 321 -4.87 -18.66 -1.90
CA LEU A 321 -4.35 -17.59 -1.07
C LEU A 321 -3.18 -16.86 -1.75
N CYS A 322 -2.50 -17.50 -2.68
CA CYS A 322 -1.29 -17.02 -3.34
C CYS A 322 -1.32 -17.44 -4.81
N THR A 323 -2.04 -16.67 -5.62
CA THR A 323 -2.25 -16.98 -7.03
C THR A 323 -1.04 -16.65 -7.90
N ARG A 324 -1.01 -17.24 -9.10
CA ARG A 324 -0.09 -16.92 -10.20
C ARG A 324 -0.83 -16.31 -11.39
N THR A 325 -1.84 -15.46 -11.13
CA THR A 325 -2.75 -14.95 -12.18
C THR A 325 -2.04 -14.16 -13.28
N CYS A 326 -0.90 -13.54 -12.99
CA CYS A 326 -0.15 -12.79 -13.99
C CYS A 326 0.66 -13.70 -14.92
N ASP A 327 1.05 -14.91 -14.49
CA ASP A 327 1.87 -15.82 -15.31
C ASP A 327 1.08 -16.39 -16.51
N PHE A 328 -0.21 -16.64 -16.31
CA PHE A 328 -1.07 -17.40 -17.24
C PHE A 328 -2.27 -16.59 -17.72
N THR A 329 -2.00 -15.61 -18.60
CA THR A 329 -3.03 -14.77 -19.23
C THR A 329 -3.03 -14.98 -20.73
N CYS A 330 -4.14 -14.68 -21.42
CA CYS A 330 -4.15 -14.70 -22.88
C CYS A 330 -3.12 -13.72 -23.47
N ALA A 331 -2.91 -12.57 -22.82
CA ALA A 331 -1.90 -11.61 -23.24
C ALA A 331 -0.46 -12.11 -23.03
N SER A 332 -0.22 -12.98 -22.04
CA SER A 332 1.13 -13.50 -21.75
C SER A 332 1.69 -14.39 -22.86
N LEU A 333 0.84 -14.86 -23.78
CA LEU A 333 1.23 -15.56 -25.00
C LEU A 333 2.01 -14.68 -25.98
N SER A 334 1.73 -13.38 -25.98
CA SER A 334 2.32 -12.41 -26.91
C SER A 334 3.36 -11.52 -26.24
N VAL A 335 3.10 -11.09 -25.01
CA VAL A 335 3.95 -10.16 -24.25
C VAL A 335 4.18 -10.71 -22.86
N PRO A 336 5.43 -10.84 -22.38
CA PRO A 336 5.71 -11.28 -21.02
C PRO A 336 4.93 -10.43 -20.01
N ALA A 337 4.20 -11.09 -19.11
CA ALA A 337 3.34 -10.39 -18.17
C ALA A 337 4.18 -9.57 -17.17
N PRO A 338 3.80 -8.30 -16.91
CA PRO A 338 4.47 -7.47 -15.92
C PRO A 338 3.99 -7.85 -14.51
N CYS A 339 4.53 -8.93 -13.96
CA CYS A 339 4.28 -9.35 -12.57
C CYS A 339 5.14 -8.57 -11.57
N SER A 340 4.59 -8.30 -10.38
CA SER A 340 5.30 -7.74 -9.24
C SER A 340 6.21 -8.75 -8.53
N TRP A 341 6.06 -10.05 -8.85
CA TRP A 341 6.66 -11.23 -8.20
C TRP A 341 6.16 -11.52 -6.78
N THR A 342 5.27 -10.69 -6.25
CA THR A 342 4.46 -10.99 -5.08
C THR A 342 3.22 -11.75 -5.55
N CYS A 343 2.78 -12.76 -4.80
CA CYS A 343 1.49 -13.38 -5.06
C CYS A 343 0.41 -12.76 -4.19
N PHE A 344 -0.81 -12.75 -4.70
CA PHE A 344 -1.97 -12.24 -3.99
C PHE A 344 -3.10 -13.24 -3.98
N GLU A 345 -3.93 -13.14 -2.95
CA GLU A 345 -5.17 -13.90 -2.83
C GLU A 345 -6.11 -13.62 -4.00
N GLY A 346 -6.71 -14.66 -4.57
CA GLY A 346 -7.67 -14.52 -5.66
C GLY A 346 -8.09 -15.85 -6.29
N CYS A 347 -8.52 -15.78 -7.55
CA CYS A 347 -8.90 -16.94 -8.34
C CYS A 347 -7.80 -17.32 -9.32
N GLN A 348 -7.30 -18.55 -9.21
CA GLN A 348 -6.32 -19.15 -10.09
C GLN A 348 -7.06 -19.96 -11.17
N CYS A 349 -6.75 -19.72 -12.45
CA CYS A 349 -7.27 -20.56 -13.53
C CYS A 349 -6.76 -21.99 -13.37
N ASP A 350 -7.63 -22.96 -13.65
CA ASP A 350 -7.31 -24.38 -13.65
C ASP A 350 -6.31 -24.71 -14.78
N ASP A 351 -5.57 -25.82 -14.63
CA ASP A 351 -4.62 -26.28 -15.65
C ASP A 351 -5.29 -26.40 -17.03
N GLY A 352 -4.67 -25.75 -18.03
CA GLY A 352 -5.19 -25.71 -19.41
C GLY A 352 -6.07 -24.50 -19.74
N TYR A 353 -6.35 -23.63 -18.76
CA TYR A 353 -7.07 -22.37 -18.94
C TYR A 353 -6.17 -21.15 -18.71
N LEU A 354 -6.49 -20.04 -19.37
CA LEU A 354 -5.79 -18.77 -19.31
C LEU A 354 -6.77 -17.66 -18.93
N PHE A 355 -6.31 -16.68 -18.16
CA PHE A 355 -7.12 -15.53 -17.80
C PHE A 355 -7.17 -14.51 -18.94
N ASP A 356 -8.36 -14.15 -19.40
CA ASP A 356 -8.56 -13.20 -20.52
C ASP A 356 -8.82 -11.75 -20.05
N GLY A 357 -8.83 -11.50 -18.74
CA GLY A 357 -9.22 -10.23 -18.14
C GLY A 357 -10.57 -10.26 -17.44
N GLU A 358 -11.43 -11.22 -17.78
CA GLU A 358 -12.78 -11.39 -17.22
C GLU A 358 -13.00 -12.81 -16.66
N ALA A 359 -12.61 -13.84 -17.40
CA ALA A 359 -12.82 -15.25 -17.09
C ALA A 359 -11.58 -16.10 -17.40
N CYS A 360 -11.61 -17.37 -16.97
CA CYS A 360 -10.63 -18.38 -17.35
C CYS A 360 -11.15 -19.14 -18.56
N VAL A 361 -10.47 -19.00 -19.69
CA VAL A 361 -10.87 -19.53 -21.00
C VAL A 361 -9.82 -20.50 -21.54
N SER A 362 -10.21 -21.37 -22.47
CA SER A 362 -9.23 -22.26 -23.12
C SER A 362 -8.30 -21.45 -24.04
N LEU A 363 -7.13 -22.01 -24.35
CA LEU A 363 -6.16 -21.38 -25.25
C LEU A 363 -6.76 -20.97 -26.60
N GLU A 364 -7.67 -21.78 -27.14
CA GLU A 364 -8.33 -21.53 -28.43
C GLU A 364 -9.33 -20.36 -28.39
N GLN A 365 -9.78 -19.99 -27.19
CA GLN A 365 -10.72 -18.88 -26.96
C GLN A 365 -10.01 -17.57 -26.61
N CYS A 366 -8.68 -17.58 -26.44
CA CYS A 366 -7.93 -16.35 -26.27
C CYS A 366 -8.08 -15.46 -27.52
N GLY A 367 -8.60 -14.26 -27.31
CA GLY A 367 -8.67 -13.20 -28.32
C GLY A 367 -7.33 -12.50 -28.55
N CYS A 368 -7.33 -11.47 -29.40
CA CYS A 368 -6.19 -10.58 -29.67
C CYS A 368 -6.54 -9.13 -29.32
#